data_AF-A0A0P9CT46-F1
#
_entry.id   AF-A0A0P9CT46-F1
#
_cell.length_a   1.000
_cell.length_b   1.000
_cell.length_c   1.000
_cell.angle_alpha   90.00
_cell.angle_beta   90.00
_cell.angle_gamma   90.00
#
_symmetry.space_group_name_H-M   'P 1'
#
loop_
_entity.id
_entity.type
_entity.pdbx_description
1 polymer ?
#
loop_
_entity_poly.entity_id
_entity_poly.type
_entity_poly.pdbx_seq_one_letter_code
_entity_poly.pdbx_strand_id
1 'polypeptide(L)'
;MWDNSDSFTGDVAEGVIVRAQDSSHFYAVMLDPRTGQYSVRKMAGAGKSSDLIAATASPLIKKLTDVNQLRVDMTGYAFTIYLNGESLNSFSDADYKSGGVGLIASNVDATAMHMHFDNLKVYSTSTAAGGSSNVNSNTPGTLPKTGAPGTDVSPALILAALALVLLGLRLR
;
A
#
# COMPACT_ATOMS: atom_id res chain seq x y z
N MET A 1 -8.46 5.55 5.85
CA MET A 1 -7.28 5.14 6.61
C MET A 1 -6.61 6.36 7.20
N TRP A 2 -5.98 6.23 8.36
CA TRP A 2 -5.30 7.32 9.08
C TRP A 2 -4.30 6.76 10.11
N ASP A 3 -3.32 7.59 10.46
CA ASP A 3 -2.38 7.30 11.55
C ASP A 3 -3.00 7.68 12.90
N ASN A 4 -3.24 6.70 13.75
CA ASN A 4 -3.78 6.83 15.11
C ASN A 4 -2.71 6.56 16.17
N SER A 5 -1.44 6.78 15.85
CA SER A 5 -0.33 6.63 16.79
C SER A 5 -0.33 7.73 17.85
N ASP A 6 0.16 7.40 19.06
CA ASP A 6 0.33 8.38 20.14
C ASP A 6 1.48 9.37 19.87
N SER A 7 2.40 9.04 18.94
CA SER A 7 3.48 9.91 18.47
C SER A 7 3.77 9.70 16.98
N PHE A 8 4.30 10.73 16.32
CA PHE A 8 4.54 10.76 14.87
C PHE A 8 6.04 10.80 14.54
N THR A 9 6.86 10.07 15.29
CA THR A 9 8.31 9.99 15.07
C THR A 9 8.66 8.77 14.22
N GLY A 10 9.45 9.00 13.16
CA GLY A 10 9.83 8.01 12.15
C GLY A 10 8.78 7.83 11.06
N ASP A 11 9.19 7.20 9.98
CA ASP A 11 8.43 6.97 8.77
C ASP A 11 7.57 5.71 8.90
N VAL A 12 6.39 5.80 8.29
CA VAL A 12 5.38 4.75 8.28
C VAL A 12 4.77 4.67 6.88
N ALA A 13 4.12 3.56 6.59
CA ALA A 13 3.30 3.45 5.40
C ALA A 13 2.02 2.69 5.71
N GLU A 14 0.89 3.16 5.18
CA GLU A 14 -0.39 2.49 5.20
C GLU A 14 -1.01 2.45 3.81
N GLY A 15 -1.82 1.44 3.50
CA GLY A 15 -2.48 1.37 2.20
C GLY A 15 -3.14 0.06 1.89
N VAL A 16 -3.18 -0.25 0.59
CA VAL A 16 -3.87 -1.44 0.07
C VAL A 16 -2.92 -2.30 -0.75
N ILE A 17 -3.14 -3.61 -0.64
CA ILE A 17 -2.54 -4.63 -1.49
C ILE A 17 -3.58 -5.03 -2.55
N VAL A 18 -3.14 -5.16 -3.80
CA VAL A 18 -3.97 -5.62 -4.92
C VAL A 18 -3.28 -6.72 -5.71
N ARG A 19 -4.08 -7.62 -6.29
CA ARG A 19 -3.64 -8.77 -7.09
C ARG A 19 -2.63 -9.68 -6.38
N ALA A 20 -2.82 -9.87 -5.07
CA ALA A 20 -2.00 -10.77 -4.29
C ALA A 20 -2.18 -12.22 -4.78
N GLN A 21 -1.09 -12.89 -5.15
CA GLN A 21 -1.06 -14.32 -5.41
C GLN A 21 -0.86 -15.09 -4.10
N ASP A 22 0.03 -14.55 -3.25
CA ASP A 22 0.39 -15.07 -1.94
C ASP A 22 0.97 -13.93 -1.07
N SER A 23 1.58 -14.27 0.07
CA SER A 23 2.14 -13.31 1.03
C SER A 23 3.40 -12.58 0.55
N SER A 24 3.91 -12.87 -0.64
CA SER A 24 5.16 -12.32 -1.18
C SER A 24 5.08 -11.88 -2.64
N HIS A 25 3.96 -12.13 -3.33
CA HIS A 25 3.72 -11.74 -4.73
C HIS A 25 2.46 -10.89 -4.83
N PHE A 26 2.62 -9.57 -4.88
CA PHE A 26 1.52 -8.61 -4.91
C PHE A 26 1.96 -7.21 -5.33
N TYR A 27 1.01 -6.31 -5.63
CA TYR A 27 1.27 -4.88 -5.71
C TYR A 27 0.76 -4.18 -4.44
N ALA A 28 1.54 -3.23 -3.93
CA ALA A 28 1.17 -2.39 -2.78
C ALA A 28 1.11 -0.93 -3.21
N VAL A 29 -0.02 -0.28 -2.94
CA VAL A 29 -0.19 1.18 -3.06
C VAL A 29 -0.22 1.73 -1.64
N MET A 30 0.76 2.56 -1.31
CA MET A 30 1.03 2.98 0.06
C MET A 30 1.13 4.50 0.17
N LEU A 31 0.62 5.04 1.28
CA LEU A 31 0.76 6.42 1.70
C LEU A 31 1.58 6.46 2.99
N ASP A 32 2.45 7.45 3.10
CA ASP A 32 3.05 7.89 4.34
C ASP A 32 2.31 9.18 4.79
N PRO A 33 1.39 9.09 5.77
CA PRO A 33 0.65 10.24 6.28
C PRO A 33 1.53 11.19 7.12
N ARG A 34 2.75 10.82 7.51
CA ARG A 34 3.65 11.69 8.28
C ARG A 34 4.45 12.58 7.34
N THR A 35 5.06 12.01 6.31
CA THR A 35 5.85 12.78 5.33
C THR A 35 4.98 13.39 4.23
N GLY A 36 3.81 12.81 3.94
CA GLY A 36 2.95 13.22 2.83
C GLY A 36 3.43 12.70 1.49
N GLN A 37 3.93 11.46 1.47
CA GLN A 37 4.42 10.79 0.28
C GLN A 37 3.60 9.55 -0.03
N TYR A 38 3.57 9.15 -1.29
CA TYR A 38 3.03 7.86 -1.70
C TYR A 38 4.07 7.08 -2.50
N SER A 39 3.90 5.77 -2.57
CA SER A 39 4.69 4.90 -3.42
C SER A 39 3.86 3.73 -3.91
N VAL A 40 4.31 3.11 -5.00
CA VAL A 40 3.75 1.86 -5.50
C VAL A 40 4.88 0.87 -5.64
N ARG A 41 4.73 -0.28 -4.98
CA ARG A 41 5.71 -1.36 -5.01
C ARG A 41 5.13 -2.63 -5.59
N LYS A 42 5.97 -3.36 -6.29
CA LYS A 42 5.75 -4.76 -6.67
C LYS A 42 6.58 -5.63 -5.77
N MET A 43 5.94 -6.57 -5.09
CA MET A 43 6.59 -7.65 -4.37
C MET A 43 6.64 -8.86 -5.31
N ALA A 44 7.83 -9.40 -5.55
CA ALA A 44 8.12 -10.47 -6.49
C ALA A 44 8.84 -11.65 -5.82
N GLY A 45 8.37 -12.00 -4.62
CA GLY A 45 8.93 -13.02 -3.74
C GLY A 45 9.53 -12.43 -2.47
N ALA A 46 9.91 -13.31 -1.54
CA ALA A 46 10.46 -12.91 -0.24
C ALA A 46 11.71 -12.02 -0.42
N GLY A 47 11.67 -10.82 0.14
CA GLY A 47 12.75 -9.83 0.06
C GLY A 47 12.97 -9.22 -1.32
N LYS A 48 12.11 -9.52 -2.31
CA LYS A 48 12.23 -9.00 -3.68
C LYS A 48 11.16 -7.94 -3.91
N SER A 49 11.57 -6.68 -3.95
CA SER A 49 10.67 -5.56 -4.23
C SER A 49 11.24 -4.62 -5.29
N SER A 50 10.38 -4.04 -6.11
CA SER A 50 10.73 -2.94 -7.01
C SER A 50 9.69 -1.82 -6.92
N ASP A 51 10.14 -0.57 -6.99
CA ASP A 51 9.24 0.58 -7.07
C ASP A 51 8.69 0.69 -8.51
N LEU A 52 7.37 0.58 -8.64
CA LEU A 52 6.64 0.97 -9.86
C LEU A 52 6.39 2.48 -9.88
N ILE A 53 6.25 3.07 -8.69
CA ILE A 53 6.31 4.51 -8.44
C ILE A 53 7.18 4.71 -7.20
N ALA A 54 8.31 5.39 -7.35
CA ALA A 54 9.19 5.75 -6.24
C ALA A 54 8.47 6.71 -5.27
N ALA A 55 8.97 6.82 -4.04
CA ALA A 55 8.42 7.74 -3.04
C ALA A 55 8.27 9.16 -3.62
N THR A 56 7.03 9.64 -3.68
CA THR A 56 6.66 10.90 -4.35
C THR A 56 5.76 11.70 -3.43
N ALA A 57 6.08 12.98 -3.20
CA ALA A 57 5.24 13.88 -2.43
C ALA A 57 3.92 14.19 -3.15
N SER A 58 2.83 14.31 -2.40
CA SER A 58 1.54 14.75 -2.95
C SER A 58 0.79 15.65 -1.97
N PRO A 59 0.27 16.81 -2.41
CA PRO A 59 -0.58 17.66 -1.58
C PRO A 59 -1.96 17.02 -1.30
N LEU A 60 -2.34 15.97 -2.03
CA LEU A 60 -3.60 15.26 -1.81
C LEU A 60 -3.59 14.41 -0.55
N ILE A 61 -2.40 14.09 0.00
CA ILE A 61 -2.27 13.29 1.21
C ILE A 61 -2.59 14.17 2.40
N LYS A 62 -3.69 13.86 3.07
CA LYS A 62 -3.99 14.43 4.38
C LYS A 62 -3.06 13.78 5.40
N LYS A 63 -2.52 14.58 6.31
CA LYS A 63 -1.42 14.15 7.16
C LYS A 63 -1.88 13.71 8.54
N LEU A 64 -1.04 12.94 9.21
CA LEU A 64 -1.20 12.49 10.59
C LEU A 64 -2.55 11.79 10.78
N THR A 65 -3.41 12.36 11.62
CA THR A 65 -4.70 11.78 12.04
C THR A 65 -5.84 12.03 11.05
N ASP A 66 -5.62 12.84 10.01
CA ASP A 66 -6.66 13.13 9.03
C ASP A 66 -6.93 11.93 8.11
N VAL A 67 -8.21 11.68 7.85
CA VAL A 67 -8.65 10.50 7.10
C VAL A 67 -8.41 10.63 5.60
N ASN A 68 -7.63 9.70 5.07
CA ASN A 68 -7.44 9.49 3.63
C ASN A 68 -8.40 8.43 3.07
N GLN A 69 -8.96 8.71 1.90
CA GLN A 69 -9.75 7.76 1.11
C GLN A 69 -8.96 7.34 -0.13
N LEU A 70 -8.37 6.15 -0.09
CA LEU A 70 -7.61 5.58 -1.19
C LEU A 70 -8.51 4.66 -2.03
N ARG A 71 -8.46 4.83 -3.35
CA ARG A 71 -9.11 3.96 -4.34
C ARG A 71 -8.11 3.59 -5.43
N VAL A 72 -8.15 2.33 -5.86
CA VAL A 72 -7.34 1.82 -6.97
C VAL A 72 -8.25 1.17 -7.98
N ASP A 73 -8.31 1.74 -9.18
CA ASP A 73 -9.03 1.18 -10.32
C ASP A 73 -8.08 0.35 -11.17
N MET A 74 -8.57 -0.80 -11.66
CA MET A 74 -7.77 -1.79 -12.36
C MET A 74 -8.48 -2.24 -13.63
N THR A 75 -7.88 -1.99 -14.79
CA THR A 75 -8.39 -2.43 -16.09
C THR A 75 -7.27 -3.10 -16.89
N GLY A 76 -7.33 -4.42 -17.06
CA GLY A 76 -6.28 -5.18 -17.74
C GLY A 76 -4.95 -5.10 -16.99
N TYR A 77 -3.95 -4.42 -17.55
CA TYR A 77 -2.65 -4.18 -16.90
C TYR A 77 -2.50 -2.74 -16.36
N ALA A 78 -3.50 -1.89 -16.59
CA ALA A 78 -3.48 -0.50 -16.16
C ALA A 78 -4.10 -0.34 -14.77
N PHE A 79 -3.47 0.51 -13.97
CA PHE A 79 -3.89 0.88 -12.62
C PHE A 79 -4.01 2.41 -12.55
N THR A 80 -5.12 2.90 -12.00
CA THR A 80 -5.32 4.32 -11.71
C THR A 80 -5.61 4.49 -10.23
N ILE A 81 -4.84 5.34 -9.58
CA ILE A 81 -4.92 5.60 -8.15
C ILE A 81 -5.65 6.92 -7.96
N TYR A 82 -6.67 6.88 -7.11
CA TYR A 82 -7.38 8.06 -6.65
C TYR A 82 -7.18 8.23 -5.15
N LEU A 83 -6.99 9.46 -4.72
CA LEU A 83 -6.85 9.82 -3.32
C LEU A 83 -7.77 10.98 -3.01
N ASN A 84 -8.60 10.82 -1.98
CA ASN A 84 -9.52 11.85 -1.50
C ASN A 84 -10.45 12.40 -2.60
N GLY A 85 -10.83 11.55 -3.56
CA GLY A 85 -11.73 11.89 -4.67
C GLY A 85 -11.02 12.43 -5.92
N GLU A 86 -9.69 12.65 -5.86
CA GLU A 86 -8.90 13.19 -6.96
C GLU A 86 -7.96 12.13 -7.56
N SER A 87 -7.62 12.28 -8.85
CA SER A 87 -6.64 11.40 -9.51
C SER A 87 -5.24 11.68 -8.96
N LEU A 88 -4.62 10.68 -8.34
CA LEU A 88 -3.28 10.78 -7.76
C LEU A 88 -2.19 10.44 -8.78
N ASN A 89 -2.26 9.23 -9.37
CA ASN A 89 -1.30 8.77 -10.37
C ASN A 89 -1.83 7.51 -11.11
N SER A 90 -1.11 7.03 -12.11
CA SER A 90 -1.38 5.77 -12.80
C SER A 90 -0.09 5.02 -13.13
N PHE A 91 -0.17 3.69 -13.18
CA PHE A 91 0.93 2.83 -13.59
C PHE A 91 0.42 1.61 -14.36
N SER A 92 1.32 0.84 -14.96
CA SER A 92 0.97 -0.43 -15.61
C SER A 92 2.01 -1.50 -15.34
N ASP A 93 1.57 -2.73 -15.03
CA ASP A 93 2.41 -3.91 -14.90
C ASP A 93 1.57 -5.16 -15.22
N ALA A 94 2.17 -6.16 -15.87
CA ALA A 94 1.44 -7.30 -16.44
C ALA A 94 1.67 -8.63 -15.70
N ASP A 95 2.51 -8.64 -14.65
CA ASP A 95 2.94 -9.88 -14.01
C ASP A 95 1.83 -10.54 -13.20
N TYR A 96 1.00 -9.74 -12.50
CA TYR A 96 -0.16 -10.24 -11.77
C TYR A 96 -1.43 -9.73 -12.43
N LYS A 97 -2.27 -10.64 -12.91
CA LYS A 97 -3.48 -10.32 -13.70
C LYS A 97 -4.76 -10.29 -12.86
N SER A 98 -4.81 -11.11 -11.83
CA SER A 98 -5.91 -11.24 -10.87
C SER A 98 -5.32 -11.66 -9.53
N GLY A 99 -6.06 -11.55 -8.44
CA GLY A 99 -5.60 -12.00 -7.13
C GLY A 99 -6.40 -11.39 -6.00
N GLY A 100 -5.95 -11.63 -4.77
CA GLY A 100 -6.56 -11.08 -3.57
C GLY A 100 -6.37 -9.57 -3.42
N VAL A 101 -7.19 -9.00 -2.55
CA VAL A 101 -7.01 -7.64 -2.02
C VAL A 101 -6.71 -7.73 -0.53
N GLY A 102 -5.95 -6.77 -0.01
CA GLY A 102 -5.58 -6.72 1.40
C GLY A 102 -5.27 -5.30 1.85
N LEU A 103 -4.97 -5.17 3.14
CA LEU A 103 -4.53 -3.93 3.77
C LEU A 103 -3.07 -4.11 4.17
N ILE A 104 -2.30 -3.02 4.14
CA ILE A 104 -0.89 -3.04 4.55
C ILE A 104 -0.62 -1.87 5.49
N ALA A 105 0.09 -2.16 6.58
CA ALA A 105 0.73 -1.19 7.43
C ALA A 105 2.19 -1.62 7.58
N SER A 106 3.12 -0.69 7.36
CA SER A 106 4.56 -0.92 7.46
C SER A 106 5.18 0.11 8.38
N ASN A 107 5.92 -0.38 9.36
CA ASN A 107 6.81 0.44 10.16
C ASN A 107 8.16 0.50 9.43
N VAL A 108 8.64 1.69 9.07
CA VAL A 108 9.96 1.86 8.49
C VAL A 108 10.99 2.05 9.60
N ASP A 109 10.81 3.11 10.40
CA ASP A 109 11.65 3.41 11.57
C ASP A 109 10.88 4.16 12.69
N ALA A 110 9.56 4.05 12.68
CA ALA A 110 8.69 4.64 13.68
C ALA A 110 8.85 3.97 15.05
N THR A 111 8.91 4.80 16.10
CA THR A 111 8.96 4.33 17.50
C THR A 111 7.68 3.61 17.90
N ALA A 112 6.53 4.09 17.42
CA ALA A 112 5.23 3.44 17.55
C ALA A 112 4.39 3.71 16.27
N MET A 113 3.59 2.71 15.90
CA MET A 113 2.71 2.73 14.73
C MET A 113 1.35 2.12 15.11
N HIS A 114 0.28 2.87 14.87
CA HIS A 114 -1.09 2.40 14.99
C HIS A 114 -1.92 2.92 13.81
N MET A 115 -2.09 2.09 12.78
CA MET A 115 -2.81 2.47 11.56
C MET A 115 -4.24 1.93 11.58
N HIS A 116 -5.18 2.77 11.18
CA HIS A 116 -6.60 2.41 11.15
C HIS A 116 -7.12 2.33 9.71
N PHE A 117 -8.00 1.35 9.48
CA PHE A 117 -8.68 1.16 8.21
C PHE A 117 -10.17 1.02 8.46
N ASP A 118 -10.97 1.61 7.57
CA ASP A 118 -12.42 1.50 7.61
C ASP A 118 -12.98 1.67 6.19
N ASN A 119 -14.23 1.25 5.98
CA ASN A 119 -14.97 1.35 4.72
C ASN A 119 -14.29 0.68 3.52
N LEU A 120 -13.64 -0.48 3.73
CA LEU A 120 -13.11 -1.29 2.64
C LEU A 120 -14.27 -1.79 1.75
N LYS A 121 -14.23 -1.39 0.47
CA LYS A 121 -15.19 -1.82 -0.55
C LYS A 121 -14.44 -2.34 -1.76
N VAL A 122 -14.95 -3.43 -2.33
CA VAL A 122 -14.39 -4.08 -3.51
C VAL A 122 -15.49 -4.22 -4.53
N TYR A 123 -15.24 -3.75 -5.75
CA TYR A 123 -16.17 -3.82 -6.86
C TYR A 123 -15.52 -4.62 -7.99
N SER A 124 -16.28 -5.48 -8.64
CA SER A 124 -15.87 -6.13 -9.88
C SER A 124 -16.88 -5.83 -10.97
N THR A 125 -16.39 -5.39 -12.12
CA THR A 125 -17.20 -5.29 -13.35
C THR A 125 -17.22 -6.65 -14.03
N SER A 126 -17.79 -7.65 -13.35
CA SER A 126 -18.08 -8.92 -14.02
C SER A 126 -19.31 -8.71 -14.89
N THR A 127 -19.11 -8.49 -16.19
CA THR A 127 -20.15 -8.87 -17.15
C THR A 127 -20.14 -10.40 -17.18
N ALA A 128 -20.87 -11.03 -16.26
CA ALA A 128 -21.08 -12.46 -16.29
C ALA A 128 -21.88 -12.80 -17.56
N ALA A 129 -21.18 -13.20 -18.62
CA ALA A 129 -21.81 -13.92 -19.71
C ALA A 129 -22.37 -15.24 -19.15
N GLY A 130 -23.69 -15.27 -18.93
CA GLY A 130 -24.52 -16.47 -18.84
C GLY A 130 -24.09 -17.54 -17.84
N GLY A 131 -24.56 -17.43 -16.60
CA GLY A 131 -24.48 -18.54 -15.65
C GLY A 131 -24.84 -18.12 -14.24
N SER A 132 -26.13 -18.12 -13.93
CA SER A 132 -26.58 -18.13 -12.54
C SER A 132 -26.05 -19.39 -11.87
N SER A 133 -24.95 -19.25 -11.14
CA SER A 133 -24.55 -20.16 -10.09
C SER A 133 -24.35 -19.28 -8.88
N ASN A 134 -25.38 -19.25 -8.02
CA ASN A 134 -25.37 -18.60 -6.73
C ASN A 134 -24.41 -19.37 -5.81
N VAL A 135 -23.10 -19.25 -6.09
CA VAL A 135 -22.04 -19.71 -5.20
C VAL A 135 -21.63 -18.48 -4.42
N ASN A 136 -22.30 -18.28 -3.30
CA ASN A 136 -21.90 -17.31 -2.29
C ASN A 136 -20.63 -17.81 -1.57
N SER A 137 -19.57 -18.08 -2.31
CA SER A 137 -18.23 -18.33 -1.78
C SER A 137 -17.39 -17.07 -1.95
N ASN A 138 -17.88 -15.98 -1.38
CA ASN A 138 -17.07 -14.80 -1.08
C ASN A 138 -16.14 -15.06 0.12
N THR A 139 -15.66 -16.30 0.29
CA THR A 139 -14.67 -16.63 1.31
C THR A 139 -13.37 -15.97 0.86
N PRO A 140 -12.87 -14.95 1.57
CA PRO A 140 -11.55 -14.41 1.27
C PRO A 140 -10.56 -15.59 1.32
N GLY A 141 -9.62 -15.64 0.38
CA GLY A 141 -8.46 -16.52 0.55
C GLY A 141 -7.87 -16.27 1.95
N THR A 142 -7.43 -17.34 2.64
CA THR A 142 -6.86 -17.22 3.98
C THR A 142 -5.81 -16.12 4.01
N LEU A 143 -6.14 -15.01 4.67
CA LEU A 143 -5.22 -13.91 4.86
C LEU A 143 -4.01 -14.45 5.65
N PRO A 144 -2.78 -14.01 5.33
CA PRO A 144 -1.65 -14.22 6.22
C PRO A 144 -2.04 -13.65 7.59
N LYS A 145 -1.79 -14.39 8.67
CA LYS A 145 -1.89 -13.82 10.02
C LYS A 145 -0.88 -12.68 10.10
N THR A 146 -1.33 -11.43 10.00
CA THR A 146 -0.58 -10.32 10.57
C THR A 146 -0.54 -10.60 12.06
N GLY A 147 0.68 -10.69 12.61
CA GLY A 147 0.91 -11.15 13.98
C GLY A 147 -0.02 -10.46 14.97
N ALA A 148 -0.60 -11.25 15.88
CA ALA A 148 -1.18 -10.70 17.10
C ALA A 148 -0.12 -9.82 17.81
N PRO A 149 -0.51 -8.83 18.62
CA PRO A 149 0.45 -8.08 19.42
C PRO A 149 1.08 -9.04 20.43
N GLY A 150 2.25 -9.56 20.08
CA GLY A 150 2.94 -10.61 20.83
C GLY A 150 4.40 -10.67 20.41
N THR A 151 5.23 -9.95 21.18
CA THR A 151 6.66 -10.11 21.54
C THR A 151 7.72 -10.75 20.61
N ASP A 152 7.42 -11.23 19.41
CA ASP A 152 8.45 -11.79 18.53
C ASP A 152 9.07 -10.70 17.64
N VAL A 153 10.06 -10.01 18.20
CA VAL A 153 10.99 -9.19 17.43
C VAL A 153 11.90 -10.09 16.58
N SER A 154 11.45 -10.42 15.36
CA SER A 154 12.36 -10.89 14.31
C SER A 154 13.08 -9.68 13.72
N PRO A 155 14.40 -9.52 13.87
CA PRO A 155 15.11 -8.36 13.35
C PRO A 155 15.51 -8.66 11.89
N ALA A 156 14.64 -8.36 10.92
CA ALA A 156 15.06 -8.32 9.51
C ALA A 156 14.06 -7.58 8.61
N LEU A 157 14.10 -6.25 8.63
CA LEU A 157 13.91 -5.48 7.40
C LEU A 157 14.58 -4.10 7.56
N ILE A 158 15.89 -4.05 7.30
CA ILE A 158 16.56 -2.77 7.06
C ILE A 158 16.16 -2.37 5.64
N LEU A 159 15.19 -1.47 5.51
CA LEU A 159 14.94 -0.79 4.24
C LEU A 159 15.99 0.33 4.12
N ALA A 160 16.91 0.18 3.17
CA ALA A 160 17.99 1.13 2.95
C ALA A 160 17.45 2.52 2.60
N ALA A 161 17.99 3.53 3.29
CA ALA A 161 17.65 4.93 3.17
C ALA A 161 17.89 5.50 1.75
N LEU A 162 16.93 6.26 1.24
CA LEU A 162 17.12 7.15 0.10
C LEU A 162 17.60 8.50 0.64
N ALA A 163 18.93 8.72 0.62
CA ALA A 163 19.50 10.01 1.01
C ALA A 163 19.27 11.06 -0.10
N LEU A 164 18.59 12.13 0.29
CA LEU A 164 18.22 13.31 -0.49
C LEU A 164 19.47 14.10 -0.93
N VAL A 165 19.51 14.45 -2.22
CA VAL A 165 20.46 15.40 -2.82
C VAL A 165 20.30 16.77 -2.16
N LEU A 166 21.35 17.29 -1.50
CA LEU A 166 21.44 18.71 -1.14
C LEU A 166 22.46 19.44 -2.03
N LEU A 167 21.94 20.50 -2.63
CA LEU A 167 22.56 21.46 -3.52
C LEU A 167 23.68 22.26 -2.83
N GLY A 168 24.85 22.34 -3.46
CA GLY A 168 25.74 23.50 -3.45
C GLY A 168 26.45 23.91 -2.14
N LEU A 169 27.74 23.54 -2.03
CA LEU A 169 28.72 24.38 -1.36
C LEU A 169 30.02 24.43 -2.16
N ARG A 170 30.34 25.61 -2.70
CA ARG A 170 31.66 25.91 -3.26
C ARG A 170 32.67 26.02 -2.13
N LEU A 171 33.84 25.38 -2.28
CA LEU A 171 35.08 25.91 -1.71
C LEU A 171 36.21 25.81 -2.73
N ARG A 172 36.66 27.03 -3.10
CA ARG A 172 37.93 27.49 -3.68
C ARG A 172 38.52 26.72 -4.87
#